data_AF-A0AAE1PNA6-F1
#
_entry.id   AF-A0AAE1PNA6-F1
#
_cell.length_a   1.000
_cell.length_b   1.000
_cell.length_c   1.000
_cell.angle_alpha   90.00
_cell.angle_beta   90.00
_cell.angle_gamma   90.00
#
_symmetry.space_group_name_H-M   'P 1'
#
loop_
_entity.id
_entity.type
_entity.pdbx_description
1 polymer ?
#
loop_
_entity_poly.entity_id
_entity_poly.type
_entity_poly.pdbx_seq_one_letter_code
_entity_poly.pdbx_strand_id
1 'polypeptide(L)'
;MDNLIGIGETLLISCVNGLLFALFACQPLLNVGATGPLMIFHMSLYHFAKTYELDFLSLRVWIGVWMTVFGLLVAAFEAVAIVKKFTRFTEEIFSTLKIFVI
;
A
#
# COMPACT_ATOMS: atom_id res chain seq x y z
N MET A 1 15.72 11.14 3.68
CA MET A 1 14.71 10.93 4.73
C MET A 1 15.32 11.45 6.00
N ASP A 2 15.19 12.75 6.25
CA ASP A 2 15.74 13.39 7.45
C ASP A 2 14.92 12.95 8.66
N ASN A 3 15.28 11.83 9.29
CA ASN A 3 14.86 11.35 10.63
C ASN A 3 13.36 11.44 11.03
N LEU A 4 12.43 11.66 10.09
CA LEU A 4 11.01 11.84 10.40
C LEU A 4 10.31 10.53 10.78
N ILE A 5 10.83 9.38 10.34
CA ILE A 5 10.30 8.05 10.66
C ILE A 5 11.47 7.09 10.88
N GLY A 6 11.57 6.57 12.10
CA GLY A 6 12.58 5.59 12.48
C GLY A 6 12.28 4.17 11.97
N ILE A 7 13.34 3.37 11.90
CA ILE A 7 13.25 1.93 11.60
C ILE A 7 12.41 1.23 12.69
N GLY A 8 12.58 1.63 13.96
CA GLY A 8 11.83 1.08 15.08
C GLY A 8 10.32 1.37 15.00
N GLU A 9 9.94 2.60 14.67
CA GLU A 9 8.52 2.97 14.49
C GLU A 9 7.89 2.20 13.32
N THR A 10 8.63 2.08 12.20
CA THR A 10 8.18 1.31 11.03
C THR A 10 8.00 -0.17 11.37
N LEU A 11 8.91 -0.75 12.14
CA LEU A 11 8.84 -2.14 12.58
C LEU A 11 7.63 -2.37 13.49
N LEU A 12 7.45 -1.54 14.52
CA LEU A 12 6.32 -1.63 15.45
C LEU A 12 4.98 -1.51 14.72
N ILE A 13 4.83 -0.52 13.83
CA ILE A 13 3.62 -0.34 13.02
C ILE A 13 3.37 -1.56 12.13
N SER A 14 4.41 -2.12 11.52
CA SER A 14 4.29 -3.31 10.67
C SER A 14 3.83 -4.53 11.47
N CYS A 15 4.36 -4.75 12.67
CA CYS A 15 3.95 -5.83 13.55
C CYS A 15 2.48 -5.69 13.99
N VAL A 16 2.08 -4.49 14.43
CA VAL A 16 0.69 -4.22 14.86
C VAL A 16 -0.28 -4.39 13.69
N ASN A 17 0.06 -3.87 12.50
CA ASN A 17 -0.75 -4.02 11.31
C ASN A 17 -0.87 -5.49 10.88
N GLY A 18 0.22 -6.26 10.96
CA GLY A 18 0.20 -7.70 10.68
C GLY A 18 -0.71 -8.47 11.65
N LEU A 19 -0.69 -8.14 12.95
CA LEU A 19 -1.57 -8.76 13.94
C LEU A 19 -3.04 -8.43 13.70
N LEU A 20 -3.35 -7.15 13.44
CA LEU A 20 -4.71 -6.72 13.11
C LEU A 20 -5.22 -7.38 11.84
N PHE A 21 -4.37 -7.48 10.80
CA PHE A 21 -4.73 -8.16 9.57
C PHE A 21 -4.97 -9.66 9.80
N ALA A 22 -4.11 -10.33 10.57
CA ALA A 22 -4.28 -11.76 10.87
C ALA A 22 -5.58 -12.08 11.62
N LEU A 23 -6.04 -11.19 12.51
CA LEU A 23 -7.25 -11.39 13.31
C LEU A 23 -8.54 -11.06 12.54
N PHE A 24 -8.51 -10.06 11.65
CA PHE A 24 -9.72 -9.54 10.99
C PHE A 24 -9.81 -9.81 9.49
N ALA A 25 -8.77 -10.35 8.83
CA ALA A 25 -8.80 -10.61 7.40
C ALA A 25 -9.54 -11.91 7.04
N CYS A 26 -10.30 -11.86 5.94
CA CYS A 26 -10.94 -13.05 5.36
C CYS A 26 -9.94 -14.08 4.79
N GLN A 27 -8.69 -13.68 4.58
CA GLN A 27 -7.62 -14.54 4.06
C GLN A 27 -6.31 -14.32 4.84
N PRO A 28 -6.08 -15.05 5.94
CA PRO A 28 -4.93 -14.87 6.82
C PRO A 28 -3.59 -15.31 6.21
N LEU A 29 -3.61 -16.07 5.11
CA LEU A 29 -2.40 -16.47 4.40
C LEU A 29 -1.75 -15.32 3.60
N LEU A 30 -2.48 -14.21 3.39
CA LEU A 30 -1.95 -13.06 2.66
C LEU A 30 -1.00 -12.26 3.55
N ASN A 31 0.30 -12.23 3.20
CA ASN A 31 1.26 -11.35 3.86
C ASN A 31 1.17 -9.93 3.27
N VAL A 32 0.79 -8.96 4.11
CA VAL A 32 0.71 -7.55 3.72
C VAL A 32 2.03 -6.87 4.10
N GLY A 33 2.79 -6.44 3.10
CA GLY A 33 4.08 -5.77 3.28
C GLY A 33 4.29 -4.64 2.30
N ALA A 34 5.28 -3.79 2.57
CA ALA A 34 5.70 -2.75 1.65
C ALA A 34 6.23 -3.39 0.35
N THR A 35 5.72 -2.92 -0.80
CA THR A 35 6.13 -3.41 -2.12
C THR A 35 7.02 -2.39 -2.83
N GLY A 36 7.86 -2.87 -3.75
CA GLY A 36 8.77 -2.02 -4.54
C GLY A 36 8.07 -0.81 -5.21
N PRO A 37 6.93 -0.99 -5.89
CA PRO A 37 6.18 0.12 -6.48
C PRO A 37 5.72 1.16 -5.46
N LEU A 38 5.28 0.71 -4.27
CA LEU A 38 4.86 1.62 -3.20
C LEU A 38 6.03 2.43 -2.66
N MET A 39 7.21 1.82 -2.54
CA MET A 39 8.44 2.53 -2.13
C MET A 39 8.83 3.62 -3.13
N ILE A 40 8.77 3.32 -4.44
CA ILE A 40 9.03 4.30 -5.50
C ILE A 40 8.00 5.44 -5.44
N PHE A 41 6.72 5.12 -5.22
CA PHE A 41 5.68 6.13 -5.04
C PHE A 41 6.00 7.05 -3.84
N HIS A 42 6.38 6.49 -2.69
CA HIS A 42 6.77 7.29 -1.51
C HIS A 42 7.98 8.17 -1.76
N MET A 43 8.99 7.70 -2.50
CA MET A 43 10.15 8.50 -2.88
C MET A 43 9.76 9.66 -3.79
N SER A 44 8.92 9.40 -4.80
CA SER A 44 8.39 10.44 -5.69
C SER A 44 7.59 11.48 -4.90
N LEU A 45 6.75 11.03 -3.97
CA LEU A 45 5.96 11.89 -3.10
C LEU A 45 6.84 12.76 -2.19
N TYR A 46 7.93 12.22 -1.66
CA TYR A 46 8.91 12.97 -0.88
C TYR A 46 9.60 14.04 -1.72
N HIS A 47 9.98 13.71 -2.95
CA HIS A 47 10.58 14.69 -3.87
C HIS A 47 9.58 15.80 -4.21
N PHE A 48 8.33 15.44 -4.50
CA PHE A 48 7.24 16.39 -4.72
C PHE A 48 7.06 17.33 -3.53
N ALA A 49 6.92 16.79 -2.31
CA ALA A 49 6.78 17.62 -1.10
C ALA A 49 7.95 18.61 -0.94
N LYS A 50 9.18 18.17 -1.24
CA LYS A 50 10.38 19.02 -1.18
C LYS A 50 10.38 20.12 -2.24
N THR A 51 9.92 19.84 -3.47
CA THR A 51 9.86 20.83 -4.55
C THR A 51 8.83 21.93 -4.28
N TYR A 52 7.71 21.59 -3.63
CA TYR A 52 6.63 22.53 -3.32
C TYR A 52 6.70 23.11 -1.90
N GLU A 53 7.78 22.83 -1.15
CA GLU A 53 7.98 23.26 0.25
C GLU A 53 6.80 22.90 1.17
N LEU A 54 6.15 21.76 0.89
CA LEU A 54 5.02 21.26 1.66
C LEU A 54 5.48 20.33 2.78
N ASP A 55 4.78 20.38 3.91
CA ASP A 55 5.02 19.44 5.01
C ASP A 55 4.66 18.00 4.60
N PHE A 56 5.67 17.14 4.52
CA PHE A 56 5.53 15.75 4.08
C PHE A 56 4.60 14.94 4.99
N LEU A 57 4.61 15.21 6.30
CA LEU A 57 3.78 14.47 7.25
C LEU A 57 2.30 14.78 7.05
N SER A 58 1.95 16.05 6.92
CA SER A 58 0.57 16.50 6.61
C SER A 58 0.08 15.95 5.28
N LEU A 59 0.92 15.97 4.24
CA LEU A 59 0.59 15.39 2.93
C LEU A 59 0.32 13.88 3.03
N ARG A 60 1.15 13.15 3.78
CA ARG A 60 1.02 11.70 3.97
C ARG A 60 -0.29 11.34 4.67
N VAL A 61 -0.68 12.10 5.70
CA VAL A 61 -1.95 11.90 6.41
C VAL A 61 -3.13 12.16 5.47
N TRP A 62 -3.11 13.25 4.71
CA TRP A 62 -4.17 13.58 3.75
C TRP A 62 -4.36 12.50 2.69
N ILE A 63 -3.27 11.97 2.13
CA ILE A 63 -3.34 10.85 1.18
C ILE A 63 -3.92 9.61 1.86
N GLY A 64 -3.52 9.31 3.10
CA GLY A 64 -4.10 8.22 3.88
C GLY A 64 -5.61 8.34 4.06
N VAL A 65 -6.11 9.53 4.40
CA VAL A 65 -7.55 9.81 4.55
C VAL A 65 -8.31 9.54 3.25
N TRP A 66 -7.82 10.08 2.12
CA TRP A 66 -8.45 9.84 0.82
C TRP A 66 -8.40 8.37 0.40
N MET A 67 -7.30 7.67 0.67
CA MET A 67 -7.17 6.23 0.40
C MET A 67 -8.24 5.42 1.15
N THR A 68 -8.50 5.75 2.42
CA THR A 68 -9.58 5.10 3.18
C THR A 68 -10.96 5.43 2.61
N VAL A 69 -11.22 6.70 2.24
CA VAL A 69 -12.49 7.10 1.63
C VAL A 69 -12.74 6.34 0.32
N PHE A 70 -11.77 6.32 -0.60
CA PHE A 70 -11.90 5.57 -1.85
C PHE A 70 -12.02 4.06 -1.61
N GLY A 71 -11.31 3.51 -0.62
CA GLY A 71 -11.44 2.11 -0.23
C GLY A 71 -12.86 1.74 0.22
N LEU A 72 -13.49 2.59 1.04
CA LEU A 72 -14.87 2.41 1.47
C LEU A 72 -15.87 2.54 0.32
N LEU A 73 -15.67 3.49 -0.60
CA LEU A 73 -16.53 3.63 -1.78
C LEU A 73 -16.44 2.39 -2.68
N VAL A 74 -15.23 1.90 -2.97
CA VAL A 74 -15.01 0.68 -3.76
C VAL A 74 -15.67 -0.53 -3.11
N ALA A 75 -15.62 -0.64 -1.78
CA ALA A 75 -16.31 -1.69 -1.02
C ALA A 75 -17.84 -1.55 -1.12
N ALA A 76 -18.38 -0.33 -0.97
CA ALA A 76 -19.82 -0.08 -1.04
C ALA A 76 -20.43 -0.34 -2.42
N PHE A 77 -19.68 -0.07 -3.49
CA PHE A 77 -20.12 -0.31 -4.88
C PHE A 77 -19.81 -1.72 -5.40
N GLU A 78 -19.30 -2.63 -4.57
CA GLU A 78 -18.84 -3.97 -4.97
C GLU A 78 -17.94 -3.97 -6.22
N ALA A 79 -17.10 -2.94 -6.38
CA ALA A 79 -16.25 -2.80 -7.57
C ALA A 79 -15.21 -3.94 -7.71
N VAL A 80 -15.02 -4.73 -6.65
CA VAL A 80 -14.26 -5.98 -6.65
C VAL A 80 -14.80 -7.00 -7.66
N ALA A 81 -16.06 -6.88 -8.11
CA ALA A 81 -16.61 -7.72 -9.18
C ALA A 81 -15.81 -7.61 -10.50
N ILE A 82 -15.11 -6.51 -10.74
CA ILE A 82 -14.22 -6.34 -11.91
C ILE A 82 -13.07 -7.35 -11.88
N VAL A 83 -12.61 -7.75 -10.69
CA VAL A 83 -11.51 -8.72 -10.53
C VAL A 83 -11.87 -10.08 -11.15
N LYS A 84 -13.16 -10.45 -11.16
CA LYS A 84 -13.64 -11.69 -11.80
C LYS A 84 -13.43 -11.72 -13.33
N LYS A 85 -13.13 -10.56 -13.95
CA LYS A 85 -12.81 -10.47 -15.38
C LYS A 85 -11.34 -10.78 -15.67
N PHE A 86 -10.47 -10.78 -14.65
CA PHE A 86 -9.10 -11.23 -14.85
C PHE A 86 -9.07 -12.72 -15.14
N THR A 87 -8.33 -13.09 -16.18
CA THR A 87 -8.19 -14.48 -16.59
C THR A 87 -6.90 -15.06 -16.01
N ARG A 88 -6.86 -16.38 -15.87
CA ARG A 88 -5.67 -17.13 -15.42
C ARG A 88 -4.39 -16.75 -16.19
N PHE A 89 -4.51 -16.44 -17.48
CA PHE A 89 -3.38 -15.99 -18.30
C PHE A 89 -2.75 -14.69 -17.77
N THR A 90 -3.57 -13.70 -17.39
CA THR A 90 -3.08 -12.45 -16.82
C THR A 90 -2.43 -12.65 -15.45
N GLU A 91 -2.99 -13.56 -14.63
CA GLU A 91 -2.44 -13.90 -13.32
C GLU A 91 -1.07 -14.58 -13.43
N GLU A 92 -0.91 -15.54 -14.36
CA GLU A 92 0.35 -16.24 -14.60
C GLU A 92 1.43 -15.28 -15.14
N ILE A 93 1.08 -14.36 -16.05
CA ILE A 93 2.00 -13.31 -16.52
C ILE A 93 2.43 -12.41 -15.37
N PHE A 94 1.49 -11.94 -14.54
CA PHE A 94 1.81 -11.06 -13.42
C PHE A 94 2.68 -11.75 -12.37
N SER A 95 2.41 -13.04 -12.08
CA SER A 95 3.24 -13.84 -11.18
C SER A 95 4.66 -13.99 -11.71
N THR A 96 4.81 -14.35 -12.99
CA THR A 96 6.12 -14.52 -13.64
C THR A 96 6.89 -13.21 -13.66
N LEU A 97 6.23 -12.09 -13.95
CA LEU A 97 6.86 -10.77 -13.94
C LEU A 97 7.42 -10.41 -12.56
N LYS A 98 6.65 -10.64 -11.49
CA LYS A 98 7.11 -10.38 -10.11
C LYS A 98 8.36 -11.21 -9.78
N ILE A 99 8.35 -12.50 -10.15
CA ILE A 99 9.49 -13.40 -9.90
C ILE A 99 10.71 -13.01 -10.73
N PHE A 100 10.54 -12.50 -11.95
CA PHE A 100 11.65 -12.08 -12.80
C PHE A 100 12.32 -10.77 -12.31
N VAL A 101 11.54 -9.86 -11.71
CA VAL A 101 12.02 -8.57 -11.22
C VAL A 101 12.70 -8.67 -9.84
N ILE A 102 12.30 -9.66 -9.04
CA ILE A 102 12.91 -9.99 -7.73
C ILE A 102 14.22 -10.75 -7.96
#